data_AF-A0A537G468-F1
#
_entry.id   AF-A0A537G468-F1
#
_cell.length_a   1.000
_cell.length_b   1.000
_cell.length_c   1.000
_cell.angle_alpha   90.00
_cell.angle_beta   90.00
_cell.angle_gamma   90.00
#
_symmetry.space_group_name_H-M   'P 1'
#
loop_
_entity.id
_entity.type
_entity.pdbx_description
1 polymer ?
#
loop_
_entity_poly.entity_id
_entity_poly.type
_entity_poly.pdbx_seq_one_letter_code
_entity_poly.pdbx_strand_id
1 'polypeptide(L)'
;MRALLEESFRAAVAAADPLRILAPYLPPPPQGRTFVAAAGKAAASMALAAEKHFPGELEGIAITRYGHGLPTRKIRVIEAGHPVPDETGEVAAGEILQRVKGLGKDDLLLALLSGGGSSLLSLPAEGISMADLKAVTTQLLRSGATIQEINTVRKHLSAVQGGRLAAACRAPVLALIISDVTGDDPT
;
A
#
# COMPACT_ATOMS: atom_id res chain seq x y z
N MET A 1 31.61 -15.95 16.00
CA MET A 1 31.31 -15.22 14.74
C MET A 1 29.90 -15.51 14.21
N ARG A 2 29.54 -16.78 13.93
CA ARG A 2 28.19 -17.13 13.42
C ARG A 2 27.03 -16.58 14.26
N ALA A 3 27.03 -16.82 15.57
CA ALA A 3 25.96 -16.37 16.46
C ALA A 3 25.76 -14.84 16.41
N LEU A 4 26.85 -14.08 16.38
CA LEU A 4 26.81 -12.61 16.28
C LEU A 4 26.17 -12.16 14.95
N LEU A 5 26.47 -12.83 13.83
CA LEU A 5 25.88 -12.51 12.53
C LEU A 5 24.38 -12.85 12.48
N GLU A 6 23.99 -13.99 13.03
CA GLU A 6 22.57 -14.38 13.13
C GLU A 6 21.79 -13.42 14.03
N GLU A 7 22.37 -12.99 15.14
CA GLU A 7 21.76 -12.01 16.04
C GLU A 7 21.61 -10.64 15.36
N SER A 8 22.66 -10.18 14.67
CA SER A 8 22.65 -8.92 13.91
C SER A 8 21.59 -8.95 12.80
N PHE A 9 21.48 -10.05 12.08
CA PHE A 9 20.44 -10.25 11.07
C PHE A 9 19.03 -10.22 11.66
N ARG A 10 18.80 -10.94 12.76
CA ARG A 10 17.49 -10.95 13.45
C ARG A 10 17.12 -9.56 13.98
N ALA A 11 18.09 -8.82 14.51
CA ALA A 11 17.87 -7.45 14.96
C ALA A 11 17.47 -6.53 13.80
N ALA A 12 18.14 -6.63 12.64
CA ALA A 12 17.80 -5.88 11.45
C ALA A 12 16.41 -6.22 10.91
N VAL A 13 16.04 -7.51 10.85
CA VAL A 13 14.70 -7.95 10.46
C VAL A 13 13.65 -7.44 11.44
N ALA A 14 13.90 -7.54 12.75
CA ALA A 14 12.99 -7.07 13.78
C ALA A 14 12.76 -5.55 13.73
N ALA A 15 13.78 -4.78 13.32
CA ALA A 15 13.68 -3.33 13.14
C ALA A 15 12.82 -2.91 11.95
N ALA A 16 12.52 -3.83 11.02
CA ALA A 16 11.66 -3.58 9.86
C ALA A 16 10.36 -4.40 9.89
N ASP A 17 10.13 -5.21 10.93
CA ASP A 17 8.94 -6.06 11.06
C ASP A 17 7.72 -5.23 11.48
N PRO A 18 6.67 -5.11 10.63
CA PRO A 18 5.47 -4.33 10.94
C PRO A 18 4.81 -4.73 12.27
N LEU A 19 4.85 -6.02 12.63
CA LEU A 19 4.26 -6.51 13.87
C LEU A 19 4.97 -6.01 15.13
N ARG A 20 6.21 -5.50 14.99
CA ARG A 20 7.02 -4.99 16.09
C ARG A 20 7.08 -3.47 16.12
N ILE A 21 7.08 -2.84 14.94
CA ILE A 21 7.39 -1.42 14.81
C ILE A 21 6.17 -0.53 14.59
N LEU A 22 5.02 -1.06 14.14
CA LEU A 22 3.91 -0.21 13.71
C LEU A 22 3.18 0.48 14.87
N ALA A 23 3.05 -0.21 16.02
CA ALA A 23 2.18 0.22 17.12
C ALA A 23 2.44 1.66 17.63
N PRO A 24 3.70 2.11 17.84
CA PRO A 24 3.97 3.47 18.33
C PRO A 24 3.60 4.59 17.35
N TYR A 25 3.39 4.27 16.07
CA TYR A 25 3.07 5.25 15.02
C TYR A 25 1.58 5.28 14.66
N LEU A 26 0.76 4.43 15.28
CA LEU A 26 -0.68 4.44 15.08
C LEU A 26 -1.29 5.70 15.73
N PRO A 27 -2.17 6.43 15.02
CA PRO A 27 -2.79 7.63 15.56
C PRO A 27 -3.88 7.28 16.57
N PRO A 28 -4.33 8.25 17.39
CA PRO A 28 -5.58 8.10 18.11
C PRO A 28 -6.76 7.96 17.13
N PRO A 29 -7.86 7.29 17.53
CA PRO A 29 -9.03 7.15 16.70
C PRO A 29 -9.70 8.52 16.48
N PRO A 30 -10.21 8.80 15.27
CA PRO A 30 -10.95 10.02 15.01
C PRO A 30 -12.36 9.96 15.64
N GLN A 31 -13.15 11.01 15.49
CA GLN A 31 -14.55 11.02 15.95
C GLN A 31 -15.43 10.07 15.12
N GLY A 32 -15.14 9.98 13.82
CA GLY A 32 -15.79 9.08 12.87
C GLY A 32 -15.05 7.75 12.72
N ARG A 33 -15.02 7.24 11.50
CA ARG A 33 -14.48 5.92 11.15
C ARG A 33 -13.00 5.99 10.82
N THR A 34 -12.28 4.92 11.08
CA THR A 34 -10.92 4.72 10.55
C THR A 34 -10.96 3.69 9.42
N PHE A 35 -10.64 4.12 8.21
CA PHE A 35 -10.49 3.23 7.05
C PHE A 35 -9.02 3.00 6.74
N VAL A 36 -8.62 1.74 6.71
CA VAL A 36 -7.27 1.30 6.35
C VAL A 36 -7.20 0.96 4.87
N ALA A 37 -6.33 1.66 4.14
CA ALA A 37 -5.93 1.29 2.79
C ALA A 37 -4.48 0.82 2.82
N ALA A 38 -4.27 -0.50 2.77
CA ALA A 38 -2.93 -1.08 2.81
C ALA A 38 -2.53 -1.67 1.45
N ALA A 39 -1.29 -1.42 1.00
CA ALA A 39 -0.77 -1.96 -0.24
C ALA A 39 0.74 -2.20 -0.20
N GLY A 40 1.17 -3.34 -0.74
CA GLY A 40 2.58 -3.74 -0.80
C GLY A 40 2.83 -5.13 -0.23
N LYS A 41 4.08 -5.60 -0.31
CA LYS A 41 4.50 -6.93 0.15
C LYS A 41 4.25 -7.16 1.65
N ALA A 42 4.27 -6.09 2.44
CA ALA A 42 4.02 -6.12 3.88
C ALA A 42 2.58 -5.66 4.25
N ALA A 43 1.69 -5.44 3.27
CA ALA A 43 0.35 -4.89 3.55
C ALA A 43 -0.45 -5.75 4.52
N ALA A 44 -0.40 -7.08 4.37
CA ALA A 44 -1.12 -7.99 5.25
C ALA A 44 -0.57 -7.97 6.69
N SER A 45 0.75 -7.87 6.88
CA SER A 45 1.35 -7.81 8.22
C SER A 45 1.18 -6.45 8.87
N MET A 46 1.23 -5.36 8.08
CA MET A 46 0.88 -4.02 8.54
C MET A 46 -0.60 -3.95 8.96
N ALA A 47 -1.51 -4.52 8.18
CA ALA A 47 -2.94 -4.59 8.52
C ALA A 47 -3.17 -5.39 9.81
N LEU A 48 -2.54 -6.56 9.95
CA LEU A 48 -2.61 -7.36 11.17
C LEU A 48 -2.05 -6.62 12.39
N ALA A 49 -0.96 -5.88 12.23
CA ALA A 49 -0.40 -5.05 13.30
C ALA A 49 -1.35 -3.92 13.69
N ALA A 50 -1.97 -3.25 12.71
CA ALA A 50 -2.95 -2.20 12.95
C ALA A 50 -4.16 -2.75 13.73
N GLU A 51 -4.73 -3.88 13.34
CA GLU A 51 -5.85 -4.50 14.08
C GLU A 51 -5.52 -4.86 15.52
N LYS A 52 -4.29 -5.28 15.79
CA LYS A 52 -3.85 -5.68 17.13
C LYS A 52 -3.66 -4.51 18.08
N HIS A 53 -3.29 -3.34 17.55
CA HIS A 53 -2.76 -2.25 18.36
C HIS A 53 -3.54 -0.94 18.24
N PHE A 54 -4.41 -0.79 17.24
CA PHE A 54 -5.25 0.38 17.14
C PHE A 54 -6.35 0.33 18.21
N PRO A 55 -6.50 1.40 19.01
CA PRO A 55 -7.37 1.38 20.20
C PRO A 55 -8.87 1.57 19.88
N GLY A 56 -9.27 1.55 18.61
CA GLY A 56 -10.64 1.82 18.16
C GLY A 56 -11.14 0.86 17.08
N GLU A 57 -12.30 1.19 16.52
CA GLU A 57 -12.83 0.46 15.37
C GLU A 57 -12.07 0.80 14.09
N LEU A 58 -11.84 -0.25 13.30
CA LEU A 58 -11.13 -0.21 12.03
C LEU A 58 -11.97 -0.96 11.01
N GLU A 59 -11.97 -0.47 9.78
CA GLU A 59 -12.35 -1.24 8.61
C GLU A 59 -11.31 -1.00 7.52
N GLY A 60 -11.22 -1.84 6.49
CA GLY A 60 -10.27 -1.57 5.44
C GLY A 60 -10.03 -2.70 4.46
N ILE A 61 -9.12 -2.45 3.54
CA ILE A 61 -8.65 -3.41 2.55
C ILE A 61 -7.12 -3.38 2.53
N ALA A 62 -6.51 -4.56 2.53
CA ALA A 62 -5.09 -4.75 2.41
C ALA A 62 -4.76 -5.60 1.18
N ILE A 63 -4.03 -5.05 0.22
CA ILE A 63 -3.63 -5.75 -1.00
C ILE A 63 -2.17 -6.20 -0.87
N THR A 64 -1.96 -7.51 -0.85
CA THR A 64 -0.64 -8.15 -0.79
C THR A 64 -0.45 -9.10 -1.98
N ARG A 65 0.75 -9.69 -2.11
CA ARG A 65 1.05 -10.67 -3.16
C ARG A 65 0.50 -12.06 -2.81
N TYR A 66 0.23 -12.90 -3.82
CA TYR A 66 -0.21 -14.29 -3.63
C TYR A 66 0.66 -15.09 -2.66
N GLY A 67 0.02 -15.84 -1.77
CA GLY A 67 0.66 -16.65 -0.73
C GLY A 67 1.22 -15.86 0.46
N HIS A 68 0.89 -14.57 0.58
CA HIS A 68 1.35 -13.68 1.65
C HIS A 68 0.21 -13.05 2.47
N GLY A 69 -1.01 -13.56 2.32
CA GLY A 69 -2.14 -13.22 3.14
C GLY A 69 -1.91 -13.57 4.62
N LEU A 70 -2.59 -12.84 5.49
CA LEU A 70 -2.59 -13.08 6.93
C LEU A 70 -4.02 -13.01 7.47
N PRO A 71 -4.33 -13.73 8.55
CA PRO A 71 -5.68 -13.77 9.12
C PRO A 71 -5.97 -12.49 9.91
N THR A 72 -6.59 -11.53 9.24
CA THR A 72 -7.18 -10.31 9.81
C THR A 72 -8.68 -10.52 10.07
N ARG A 73 -9.28 -9.71 10.95
CA ARG A 73 -10.70 -9.82 11.33
C ARG A 73 -11.58 -8.70 10.77
N LYS A 74 -11.05 -7.48 10.70
CA LYS A 74 -11.75 -6.24 10.36
C LYS A 74 -11.32 -5.66 9.02
N ILE A 75 -10.06 -5.87 8.64
CA ILE A 75 -9.45 -5.43 7.38
C ILE A 75 -9.45 -6.62 6.44
N ARG A 76 -10.06 -6.51 5.25
CA ARG A 76 -10.08 -7.61 4.29
C ARG A 76 -8.73 -7.68 3.56
N VAL A 77 -8.06 -8.82 3.66
CA VAL A 77 -6.82 -9.08 2.91
C VAL A 77 -7.14 -9.68 1.54
N ILE A 78 -6.64 -9.05 0.50
CA ILE A 78 -6.76 -9.48 -0.90
C ILE A 78 -5.36 -9.78 -1.41
N GLU A 79 -5.19 -10.94 -2.03
CA GLU A 79 -3.97 -11.30 -2.73
C GLU A 79 -4.08 -10.98 -4.21
N ALA A 80 -3.05 -10.37 -4.78
CA ALA A 80 -3.04 -9.89 -6.17
C ALA A 80 -1.65 -10.02 -6.81
N GLY A 81 -1.60 -9.72 -8.12
CA GLY A 81 -0.43 -9.85 -8.97
C GLY A 81 0.72 -8.91 -8.59
N HIS A 82 1.90 -9.50 -8.43
CA HIS A 82 3.18 -8.78 -8.28
C HIS A 82 4.30 -9.67 -8.86
N PRO A 83 5.21 -9.14 -9.71
CA PRO A 83 5.43 -7.72 -10.00
C PRO A 83 4.53 -7.14 -11.10
N VAL A 84 3.77 -7.97 -11.81
CA VAL A 84 2.84 -7.53 -12.87
C VAL A 84 1.42 -7.44 -12.27
N PRO A 85 0.71 -6.30 -12.40
CA PRO A 85 -0.65 -6.15 -11.88
C PRO A 85 -1.63 -7.11 -12.58
N ASP A 86 -2.68 -7.51 -11.88
CA ASP A 86 -3.77 -8.34 -12.41
C ASP A 86 -5.14 -7.75 -12.08
N GLU A 87 -6.19 -8.42 -12.54
CA GLU A 87 -7.59 -7.98 -12.38
C GLU A 87 -8.00 -7.93 -10.90
N THR A 88 -7.51 -8.87 -10.08
CA THR A 88 -7.79 -8.88 -8.64
C THR A 88 -7.26 -7.62 -7.95
N GLY A 89 -6.04 -7.20 -8.27
CA GLY A 89 -5.47 -5.93 -7.79
C GLY A 89 -6.25 -4.71 -8.30
N GLU A 90 -6.69 -4.73 -9.55
CA GLU A 90 -7.48 -3.63 -10.15
C GLU A 90 -8.83 -3.44 -9.45
N VAL A 91 -9.58 -4.53 -9.26
CA VAL A 91 -10.89 -4.51 -8.58
C VAL A 91 -10.72 -4.02 -7.14
N ALA A 92 -9.71 -4.53 -6.42
CA ALA A 92 -9.44 -4.12 -5.06
C ALA A 92 -9.03 -2.64 -4.95
N ALA A 93 -8.20 -2.14 -5.88
CA ALA A 93 -7.80 -0.73 -5.93
C ALA A 93 -9.00 0.18 -6.25
N GLY A 94 -9.89 -0.26 -7.14
CA GLY A 94 -11.17 0.40 -7.43
C GLY A 94 -12.05 0.52 -6.19
N GLU A 95 -12.20 -0.57 -5.44
CA GLU A 95 -12.98 -0.56 -4.20
C GLU A 95 -12.36 0.36 -3.13
N ILE A 96 -11.03 0.32 -2.95
CA ILE A 96 -10.33 1.25 -2.06
C ILE A 96 -10.64 2.70 -2.45
N LEU A 97 -10.52 3.05 -3.73
CA LEU A 97 -10.80 4.40 -4.20
C LEU A 97 -12.25 4.82 -3.91
N GLN A 98 -13.23 3.95 -4.13
CA GLN A 98 -14.64 4.22 -3.83
C GLN A 98 -14.88 4.45 -2.34
N ARG A 99 -14.29 3.62 -1.47
CA ARG A 99 -14.41 3.76 -0.01
C ARG A 99 -13.76 5.05 0.47
N VAL A 100 -12.57 5.38 -0.05
CA VAL A 100 -11.84 6.61 0.28
C VAL A 100 -12.61 7.87 -0.10
N LYS A 101 -13.27 7.89 -1.27
CA LYS A 101 -14.15 9.00 -1.69
C LYS A 101 -15.32 9.26 -0.74
N GLY A 102 -15.76 8.22 -0.01
CA GLY A 102 -16.87 8.29 0.95
C GLY A 102 -16.47 8.71 2.36
N LEU A 103 -15.18 8.98 2.63
CA LEU A 103 -14.71 9.43 3.94
C LEU A 103 -14.95 10.92 4.13
N GLY A 104 -15.49 11.29 5.29
CA GLY A 104 -15.77 12.66 5.69
C GLY A 104 -14.65 13.28 6.54
N LYS A 105 -14.77 14.58 6.85
CA LYS A 105 -13.79 15.33 7.66
C LYS A 105 -13.54 14.76 9.07
N ASP A 106 -14.52 14.02 9.60
CA ASP A 106 -14.47 13.43 10.94
C ASP A 106 -13.95 11.98 10.90
N ASP A 107 -13.76 11.40 9.71
CA ASP A 107 -13.15 10.07 9.51
C ASP A 107 -11.61 10.19 9.44
N LEU A 108 -10.92 9.06 9.27
CA LEU A 108 -9.47 8.97 9.03
C LEU A 108 -9.20 7.95 7.92
N LEU A 109 -8.37 8.34 6.95
CA LEU A 109 -7.70 7.41 6.05
C LEU A 109 -6.31 7.06 6.61
N LEU A 110 -6.13 5.81 7.04
CA LEU A 110 -4.83 5.26 7.41
C LEU A 110 -4.26 4.47 6.23
N ALA A 111 -3.31 5.06 5.51
CA ALA A 111 -2.62 4.42 4.39
C ALA A 111 -1.39 3.65 4.90
N LEU A 112 -1.35 2.34 4.69
CA LEU A 112 -0.24 1.47 5.11
C LEU A 112 0.50 0.96 3.88
N LEU A 113 1.64 1.54 3.57
CA LEU A 113 2.35 1.32 2.30
C LEU A 113 3.67 0.59 2.50
N SER A 114 3.99 -0.31 1.60
CA SER A 114 5.30 -0.95 1.52
C SER A 114 5.70 -1.23 0.06
N GLY A 115 6.94 -1.70 -0.12
CA GLY A 115 7.46 -2.10 -1.43
C GLY A 115 6.50 -2.98 -2.23
N GLY A 116 6.43 -2.76 -3.54
CA GLY A 116 5.49 -3.46 -4.44
C GLY A 116 4.09 -2.85 -4.54
N GLY A 117 3.78 -1.78 -3.79
CA GLY A 117 2.50 -1.06 -3.88
C GLY A 117 2.16 -0.58 -5.31
N SER A 118 3.18 -0.33 -6.14
CA SER A 118 3.01 0.06 -7.54
C SER A 118 2.23 -0.95 -8.39
N SER A 119 2.42 -2.26 -8.19
CA SER A 119 1.67 -3.30 -8.92
C SER A 119 0.38 -3.70 -8.19
N LEU A 120 0.43 -3.72 -6.85
CA LEU A 120 -0.68 -4.20 -6.02
C LEU A 120 -1.83 -3.18 -5.92
N LEU A 121 -1.54 -1.88 -5.88
CA LEU A 121 -2.51 -0.79 -5.88
C LEU A 121 -2.54 -0.12 -7.26
N SER A 122 -2.85 -0.91 -8.29
CA SER A 122 -2.85 -0.46 -9.68
C SER A 122 -4.28 -0.25 -10.18
N LEU A 123 -4.67 1.00 -10.35
CA LEU A 123 -5.93 1.38 -10.99
C LEU A 123 -5.64 2.37 -12.14
N PRO A 124 -5.93 2.02 -13.41
CA PRO A 124 -5.79 2.94 -14.54
C PRO A 124 -6.68 4.18 -14.37
N ALA A 125 -6.28 5.29 -14.97
CA ALA A 125 -7.15 6.46 -15.06
C ALA A 125 -8.36 6.18 -15.97
N GLU A 126 -9.41 6.99 -15.83
CA GLU A 126 -10.60 6.88 -16.67
C GLU A 126 -10.24 6.97 -18.16
N GLY A 127 -10.80 6.07 -18.96
CA GLY A 127 -10.50 5.95 -20.40
C GLY A 127 -9.23 5.19 -20.75
N ILE A 128 -8.48 4.67 -19.77
CA ILE A 128 -7.28 3.84 -19.98
C ILE A 128 -7.57 2.40 -19.56
N SER A 129 -7.27 1.43 -20.42
CA SER A 129 -7.36 0.02 -20.04
C SER A 129 -6.13 -0.44 -19.25
N MET A 130 -6.30 -1.47 -18.41
CA MET A 130 -5.15 -2.11 -17.75
C MET A 130 -4.17 -2.72 -18.77
N ALA A 131 -4.65 -3.15 -19.94
CA ALA A 131 -3.80 -3.62 -21.02
C ALA A 131 -2.89 -2.51 -21.57
N ASP A 132 -3.43 -1.29 -21.76
CA ASP A 132 -2.65 -0.14 -22.22
C ASP A 132 -1.62 0.29 -21.18
N LEU A 133 -2.00 0.32 -19.90
CA LEU A 133 -1.07 0.64 -18.81
C LEU A 133 0.12 -0.34 -18.77
N LYS A 134 -0.15 -1.64 -18.95
CA LYS A 134 0.90 -2.68 -19.05
C LYS A 134 1.75 -2.53 -20.31
N ALA A 135 1.14 -2.21 -21.45
CA ALA A 135 1.84 -2.03 -22.72
C ALA A 135 2.81 -0.84 -22.64
N VAL A 136 2.37 0.32 -22.15
CA VAL A 136 3.21 1.51 -21.95
C VAL A 136 4.35 1.20 -20.99
N THR A 137 4.06 0.56 -19.86
CA THR A 137 5.11 0.18 -18.88
C THR A 137 6.18 -0.72 -19.52
N THR A 138 5.75 -1.69 -20.33
CA THR A 138 6.65 -2.61 -21.04
C THR A 138 7.50 -1.88 -22.08
N GLN A 139 6.93 -0.93 -22.81
CA GLN A 139 7.65 -0.13 -23.81
C GLN A 139 8.71 0.75 -23.16
N LEU A 140 8.41 1.39 -22.02
CA LEU A 140 9.38 2.22 -21.29
C LEU A 140 10.55 1.38 -20.73
N LEU A 141 10.26 0.17 -20.22
CA LEU A 141 11.33 -0.75 -19.80
C LEU A 141 12.23 -1.15 -20.97
N ARG A 142 11.64 -1.43 -22.14
CA ARG A 142 12.39 -1.80 -23.35
C ARG A 142 13.19 -0.64 -23.94
N SER A 143 12.77 0.61 -23.72
CA SER A 143 13.49 1.80 -24.18
C SER A 143 14.66 2.19 -23.28
N GLY A 144 14.88 1.49 -22.16
CA GLY A 144 15.93 1.82 -21.19
C GLY A 144 15.60 3.03 -20.32
N ALA A 145 14.32 3.38 -20.18
CA ALA A 145 13.90 4.45 -19.27
C ALA A 145 14.28 4.11 -17.82
N THR A 146 14.70 5.12 -17.07
CA THR A 146 14.98 5.01 -15.64
C THR A 146 13.70 4.71 -14.85
N ILE A 147 13.85 4.18 -13.63
CA ILE A 147 12.70 3.89 -12.77
C ILE A 147 11.91 5.17 -12.43
N GLN A 148 12.60 6.32 -12.31
CA GLN A 148 11.98 7.62 -12.07
C GLN A 148 11.13 8.08 -13.27
N GLU A 149 11.62 7.92 -14.50
CA GLU A 149 10.86 8.23 -15.72
C GLU A 149 9.64 7.32 -15.87
N ILE A 150 9.82 6.01 -15.64
CA ILE A 150 8.72 5.04 -15.68
C ILE A 150 7.65 5.40 -14.65
N ASN A 151 8.04 5.69 -13.41
CA ASN A 151 7.12 6.09 -12.36
C ASN A 151 6.43 7.43 -12.67
N THR A 152 7.13 8.37 -13.30
CA THR A 152 6.55 9.64 -13.74
C THR A 152 5.40 9.40 -14.72
N VAL A 153 5.62 8.59 -15.76
CA VAL A 153 4.55 8.26 -16.72
C VAL A 153 3.42 7.47 -16.05
N ARG A 154 3.75 6.40 -15.31
CA ARG A 154 2.75 5.54 -14.66
C ARG A 154 1.84 6.30 -13.70
N LYS A 155 2.39 7.26 -12.94
CA LYS A 155 1.57 8.15 -12.10
C LYS A 155 0.53 8.87 -12.96
N HIS A 156 0.87 9.43 -14.10
CA HIS A 156 -0.08 10.16 -14.97
C HIS A 156 -1.17 9.28 -15.59
N LEU A 157 -0.94 7.97 -15.68
CA LEU A 157 -1.90 6.99 -16.22
C LEU A 157 -2.71 6.27 -15.14
N SER A 158 -2.57 6.64 -13.86
CA SER A 158 -3.24 5.99 -12.74
C SER A 158 -4.29 6.89 -12.09
N ALA A 159 -5.38 6.30 -11.61
CA ALA A 159 -6.40 6.96 -10.80
C ALA A 159 -6.01 7.07 -9.31
N VAL A 160 -5.04 6.30 -8.82
CA VAL A 160 -4.70 6.20 -7.39
C VAL A 160 -3.25 6.61 -7.06
N GLN A 161 -2.33 6.48 -8.01
CA GLN A 161 -0.92 6.82 -7.82
C GLN A 161 -0.65 8.32 -8.00
N GLY A 162 0.53 8.78 -7.56
CA GLY A 162 0.92 10.19 -7.64
C GLY A 162 0.08 11.09 -6.74
N GLY A 163 -0.24 10.63 -5.53
CA GLY A 163 -1.06 11.36 -4.56
C GLY A 163 -2.56 11.37 -4.85
N ARG A 164 -3.03 10.79 -5.97
CA ARG A 164 -4.45 10.85 -6.35
C ARG A 164 -5.40 10.15 -5.39
N LEU A 165 -4.97 9.05 -4.76
CA LEU A 165 -5.79 8.42 -3.73
C LEU A 165 -6.05 9.36 -2.55
N ALA A 166 -5.00 10.04 -2.07
CA ALA A 166 -5.12 11.03 -0.99
C ALA A 166 -5.95 12.24 -1.45
N ALA A 167 -5.76 12.72 -2.68
CA ALA A 167 -6.53 13.83 -3.25
C ALA A 167 -8.03 13.50 -3.44
N ALA A 168 -8.39 12.22 -3.58
CA ALA A 168 -9.78 11.78 -3.62
C ALA A 168 -10.44 11.70 -2.23
N CYS A 169 -9.65 11.76 -1.16
CA CYS A 169 -10.12 11.71 0.23
C CYS A 169 -10.45 13.12 0.74
N ARG A 170 -11.54 13.24 1.51
CA ARG A 170 -11.87 14.49 2.24
C ARG A 170 -11.53 14.42 3.73
N ALA A 171 -11.19 13.24 4.23
CA ALA A 171 -10.73 13.02 5.58
C ALA A 171 -9.23 13.34 5.72
N PRO A 172 -8.74 13.60 6.95
CA PRO A 172 -7.33 13.48 7.26
C PRO A 172 -6.73 12.17 6.72
N VAL A 173 -5.53 12.26 6.14
CA VAL A 173 -4.78 11.13 5.61
C VAL A 173 -3.48 10.99 6.39
N LEU A 174 -3.27 9.83 7.02
CA LEU A 174 -1.99 9.46 7.61
C LEU A 174 -1.40 8.29 6.82
N ALA A 175 -0.21 8.48 6.28
CA ALA A 175 0.52 7.43 5.59
C ALA A 175 1.68 6.91 6.47
N LEU A 176 1.69 5.60 6.73
CA LEU A 176 2.81 4.90 7.34
C LEU A 176 3.46 4.02 6.27
N ILE A 177 4.75 4.26 6.00
CA ILE A 177 5.45 3.70 4.85
C ILE A 177 6.66 2.89 5.34
N ILE A 178 6.78 1.65 4.86
CA ILE A 178 7.99 0.84 4.98
C ILE A 178 8.68 0.85 3.61
N SER A 179 9.74 1.64 3.51
CA SER A 179 10.49 1.86 2.28
C SER A 179 11.42 0.68 1.96
N ASP A 180 11.37 0.20 0.72
CA ASP A 180 12.42 -0.64 0.10
C ASP A 180 13.23 0.14 -0.95
N VAL A 181 13.17 1.48 -0.91
CA VAL A 181 13.85 2.41 -1.82
C VAL A 181 15.03 3.07 -1.11
N THR A 182 16.21 3.02 -1.72
CA THR A 182 17.41 3.68 -1.20
C THR A 182 17.17 5.18 -1.02
N GLY A 183 17.39 5.70 0.19
CA GLY A 183 17.21 7.12 0.51
C GLY A 183 15.80 7.52 0.89
N ASP A 184 14.86 6.56 0.99
CA ASP A 184 13.50 6.75 1.50
C ASP A 184 12.68 7.83 0.77
N ASP A 185 12.96 8.03 -0.52
CA ASP A 185 12.18 8.93 -1.37
C ASP A 185 10.75 8.38 -1.56
N PRO A 186 9.71 9.09 -1.06
CA PRO A 186 8.34 8.61 -1.13
C PRO A 186 7.63 8.94 -2.46
N THR A 187 8.32 9.55 -3.43
CA THR A 187 7.67 10.17 -4.60
C THR A 187 7.24 9.21 -5.69
#